data_AF-A0A8A1MNW7-F1
#
_entry.id   AF-A0A8A1MNW7-F1
#
_cell.length_a   1.000
_cell.length_b   1.000
_cell.length_c   1.000
_cell.angle_alpha   90.00
_cell.angle_beta   90.00
_cell.angle_gamma   90.00
#
_symmetry.space_group_name_H-M   'P 1'
#
loop_
_entity.id
_entity.type
_entity.pdbx_description
1 polymer ?
#
loop_
_entity_poly.entity_id
_entity_poly.type
_entity_poly.pdbx_seq_one_letter_code
_entity_poly.pdbx_strand_id
1 'polypeptide(L)'
;MYNHIKYVCDVKFGVHSFRAIASKFAKDRNHTYFANVALEANRKLGGASHTLDAHKLGFIPGCKTVVVCVDVTHPSPGSSTNASSGAAIVASIDQNLTQWPAELCTQAVFQKMISRLDELLKSRLKLWAKQHRRSVSPEDVLIYHDAVLEGQ
;
A
#
# COMPACT_ATOMS: atom_id res chain seq x y z
N MET A 1 2.33 -0.04 -23.00
CA MET A 1 2.09 1.41 -22.74
C MET A 1 1.92 1.72 -21.26
N TYR A 2 0.87 1.26 -20.58
CA TYR A 2 0.59 1.60 -19.17
C TYR A 2 1.77 1.37 -18.21
N ASN A 3 2.37 0.18 -18.22
CA ASN A 3 3.51 -0.15 -17.35
C ASN A 3 4.72 0.76 -17.58
N HIS A 4 4.96 1.18 -18.83
CA HIS A 4 6.05 2.09 -19.16
C HIS A 4 5.81 3.50 -18.60
N ILE A 5 4.58 4.01 -18.73
CA ILE A 5 4.19 5.29 -18.11
C ILE A 5 4.35 5.22 -16.59
N LYS A 6 3.90 4.13 -15.96
CA LYS A 6 4.05 3.92 -14.51
C LYS A 6 5.50 3.88 -14.07
N TYR A 7 6.36 3.18 -14.80
CA TYR A 7 7.79 3.16 -14.53
C TYR A 7 8.40 4.56 -14.61
N VAL A 8 8.08 5.32 -15.67
CA VAL A 8 8.61 6.68 -15.85
C VAL A 8 8.10 7.61 -14.74
N CYS A 9 6.80 7.64 -14.47
CA CYS A 9 6.21 8.51 -13.47
C CYS A 9 6.63 8.14 -12.04
N ASP A 10 6.47 6.88 -11.65
CA ASP A 10 6.58 6.45 -10.26
C ASP A 10 8.04 6.18 -9.85
N VAL A 11 8.89 5.71 -10.77
CA VAL A 11 10.29 5.33 -10.47
C VAL A 11 11.32 6.36 -10.95
N LYS A 12 11.13 6.95 -12.14
CA LYS A 12 12.13 7.89 -12.70
C LYS A 12 11.93 9.33 -12.26
N PHE A 13 10.69 9.82 -12.23
CA PHE A 13 10.41 11.23 -12.00
C PHE A 13 9.71 11.54 -10.67
N GLY A 14 9.11 10.56 -10.01
CA GLY A 14 8.40 10.76 -8.75
C GLY A 14 7.14 11.63 -8.90
N VAL A 15 6.44 11.53 -10.03
CA VAL A 15 5.23 12.32 -10.31
C VAL A 15 3.98 11.45 -10.23
N HIS A 16 2.96 11.92 -9.53
CA HIS A 16 1.69 11.19 -9.46
C HIS A 16 1.03 11.10 -10.84
N SER A 17 0.68 9.86 -11.22
CA SER A 17 -0.09 9.55 -12.42
C SER A 17 -1.33 8.72 -12.06
N PHE A 18 -2.43 8.94 -12.78
CA PHE A 18 -3.68 8.19 -12.67
C PHE A 18 -4.11 7.68 -14.05
N ARG A 19 -4.83 6.54 -14.09
CA ARG A 19 -5.20 5.90 -15.36
C ARG A 19 -6.59 6.35 -15.79
N ALA A 20 -6.67 7.13 -16.86
CA ALA A 20 -7.91 7.40 -17.57
C ALA A 20 -7.99 6.61 -18.88
N ILE A 21 -9.08 5.87 -19.11
CA ILE A 21 -9.33 5.19 -20.40
C ILE A 21 -10.13 6.15 -21.25
N ALA A 22 -9.57 6.58 -22.39
CA ALA A 22 -10.14 7.61 -23.25
C ALA A 22 -11.63 7.37 -23.59
N SER A 23 -12.00 6.14 -23.98
CA SER A 23 -13.40 5.80 -24.29
C SER A 23 -14.36 5.89 -23.10
N LYS A 24 -13.88 5.63 -21.87
CA LYS A 24 -14.67 5.79 -20.65
C LYS A 24 -14.75 7.25 -20.20
N PHE A 25 -13.68 8.00 -20.41
CA PHE A 25 -13.56 9.40 -20.04
C PHE A 25 -14.36 10.32 -20.97
N ALA A 26 -14.36 10.03 -22.27
CA ALA A 26 -15.11 10.79 -23.27
C ALA A 26 -16.63 10.50 -23.25
N LYS A 27 -17.07 9.49 -22.48
CA LYS A 27 -18.49 9.17 -22.34
C LYS A 27 -19.16 10.23 -21.47
N ASP A 28 -20.15 10.91 -22.04
CA ASP A 28 -20.89 11.94 -21.34
C ASP A 28 -21.63 11.38 -20.10
N ARG A 29 -21.74 12.21 -19.06
CA ARG A 29 -22.41 11.90 -17.77
C ARG A 29 -21.96 10.60 -17.09
N ASN A 30 -20.69 10.21 -17.27
CA ASN A 30 -20.13 9.02 -16.61
C ASN A 30 -19.70 9.31 -15.15
N HIS A 31 -20.64 9.75 -14.31
CA HIS A 31 -20.36 10.26 -12.96
C HIS A 31 -19.63 9.25 -12.07
N THR A 32 -20.01 7.97 -12.11
CA THR A 32 -19.35 6.91 -11.34
C THR A 32 -17.88 6.74 -11.73
N TYR A 33 -17.57 6.88 -13.02
CA TYR A 33 -16.19 6.81 -13.50
C TYR A 33 -15.35 7.99 -13.00
N PHE A 34 -15.89 9.20 -13.11
CA PHE A 34 -15.21 10.39 -12.61
C PHE A 34 -15.03 10.38 -11.09
N ALA A 35 -16.03 9.89 -10.33
CA ALA A 35 -15.92 9.70 -8.90
C ALA A 35 -14.78 8.74 -8.53
N ASN A 36 -14.65 7.60 -9.22
CA ASN A 36 -13.57 6.64 -8.98
C ASN A 36 -12.19 7.23 -9.30
N VAL A 37 -12.07 8.00 -10.39
CA VAL A 37 -10.82 8.70 -10.74
C VAL A 37 -10.48 9.76 -9.67
N ALA A 38 -11.46 10.52 -9.21
CA ALA A 38 -11.29 11.50 -8.14
C ALA A 38 -10.86 10.85 -6.82
N LEU A 39 -11.42 9.68 -6.47
CA LEU A 39 -11.01 8.91 -5.30
C LEU A 39 -9.56 8.43 -5.41
N GLU A 40 -9.12 7.95 -6.58
CA GLU A 40 -7.71 7.56 -6.80
C GLU A 40 -6.77 8.77 -6.65
N ALA A 41 -7.15 9.91 -7.24
CA ALA A 41 -6.38 11.16 -7.15
C ALA A 41 -6.28 11.65 -5.70
N ASN A 42 -7.41 11.68 -4.97
CA ASN A 42 -7.46 12.10 -3.56
C ASN A 42 -6.49 11.28 -2.71
N ARG A 43 -6.49 9.95 -2.86
CA ARG A 43 -5.61 9.06 -2.09
C ARG A 43 -4.13 9.29 -2.40
N LYS A 44 -3.77 9.45 -3.68
CA LYS A 44 -2.40 9.74 -4.12
C LYS A 44 -1.87 11.06 -3.56
N LEU A 45 -2.73 12.07 -3.47
CA LEU A 45 -2.39 13.40 -2.96
C LEU A 45 -2.43 13.50 -1.43
N GLY A 46 -2.57 12.38 -0.71
CA GLY A 46 -2.57 12.35 0.75
C GLY A 46 -3.93 12.65 1.40
N GLY A 47 -5.00 12.77 0.61
CA GLY A 47 -6.35 13.05 1.10
C GLY A 47 -7.02 11.86 1.79
N ALA A 48 -8.06 12.17 2.56
CA ALA A 48 -8.92 11.21 3.25
C ALA A 48 -10.29 11.18 2.59
N SER A 49 -10.66 10.05 1.97
CA SER A 49 -11.98 9.93 1.33
C SER A 49 -13.08 9.55 2.32
N HIS A 50 -12.80 8.59 3.19
CA HIS A 50 -13.72 8.10 4.20
C HIS A 50 -12.95 7.80 5.47
N THR A 51 -13.56 8.05 6.62
CA THR A 51 -13.03 7.72 7.95
C THR A 51 -14.02 6.84 8.68
N LEU A 52 -13.52 6.05 9.60
CA LEU A 52 -14.34 5.20 10.46
C LEU A 52 -14.65 5.94 11.76
N ASP A 53 -15.80 5.63 12.35
CA ASP A 53 -16.14 6.10 13.68
C ASP A 53 -15.18 5.47 14.71
N ALA A 54 -14.35 6.30 15.33
CA ALA A 54 -13.33 5.85 16.27
C ALA A 54 -13.92 5.03 17.43
N HIS A 55 -15.14 5.32 17.88
CA HIS A 55 -15.77 4.58 18.98
C HIS A 55 -16.07 3.11 18.61
N LYS A 56 -16.11 2.78 17.31
CA LYS A 56 -16.38 1.43 16.82
C LYS A 56 -15.11 0.63 16.51
N LEU A 57 -13.93 1.23 16.62
CA LEU A 57 -12.65 0.62 16.23
C LEU A 57 -11.93 -0.12 17.37
N GLY A 58 -12.50 -0.17 18.58
CA GLY A 58 -11.94 -0.92 19.70
C GLY A 58 -10.60 -0.37 20.16
N PHE A 59 -9.51 -1.10 19.92
CA PHE A 59 -8.15 -0.81 20.41
C PHE A 59 -7.34 0.12 19.48
N ILE A 60 -7.77 0.34 18.24
CA ILE A 60 -7.07 1.19 17.26
C ILE A 60 -7.07 2.70 17.60
N PRO A 61 -8.15 3.30 18.15
CA PRO A 61 -8.23 4.73 18.44
C PRO A 61 -7.13 5.25 19.36
N GLY A 62 -6.77 6.53 19.21
CA GLY A 62 -5.81 7.20 20.09
C GLY A 62 -4.36 7.12 19.62
N CYS A 63 -4.12 6.72 18.36
CA CYS A 63 -2.79 6.61 17.77
C CYS A 63 -1.85 5.73 18.59
N LYS A 64 -2.35 4.60 19.06
CA LYS A 64 -1.58 3.60 19.83
C LYS A 64 -1.26 2.36 19.00
N THR A 65 -2.13 2.02 18.06
CA THR A 65 -1.95 0.87 17.18
C THR A 65 -1.49 1.30 15.79
N VAL A 66 -0.55 0.55 15.22
CA VAL A 66 -0.28 0.57 13.78
C VAL A 66 -0.84 -0.68 13.13
N VAL A 67 -1.62 -0.53 12.06
CA VAL A 67 -2.08 -1.64 11.25
C VAL A 67 -1.12 -1.81 10.08
N VAL A 68 -0.66 -3.04 9.88
CA VAL A 68 0.34 -3.43 8.88
C VAL A 68 -0.24 -4.53 8.02
N CYS A 69 -0.04 -4.43 6.70
CA CYS A 69 -0.32 -5.54 5.80
C CYS A 69 0.94 -5.92 5.04
N VAL A 70 1.15 -7.22 4.86
CA VAL A 70 2.27 -7.79 4.11
C VAL A 70 1.77 -8.82 3.10
N ASP A 71 2.38 -8.82 1.92
CA ASP A 71 2.07 -9.75 0.83
C ASP A 71 3.33 -10.12 0.03
N VAL A 72 3.32 -11.31 -0.57
CA VAL A 72 4.35 -11.81 -1.48
C VAL A 72 3.70 -12.21 -2.79
N THR A 73 4.13 -11.60 -3.88
CA THR A 73 3.72 -11.94 -5.24
C THR A 73 4.80 -12.74 -5.96
N HIS A 74 4.43 -13.89 -6.50
CA HIS A 74 5.32 -14.72 -7.33
C HIS A 74 5.14 -14.42 -8.83
N PRO A 75 6.16 -14.67 -9.66
CA PRO A 75 6.03 -14.58 -11.12
C PRO A 75 4.90 -15.47 -11.64
N SER A 76 4.14 -14.99 -12.63
CA SER A 76 3.10 -15.76 -13.29
C SER A 76 3.70 -16.87 -14.19
N PRO A 77 2.96 -17.94 -14.50
CA PRO A 77 3.38 -18.94 -15.48
C PRO A 77 3.79 -18.29 -16.81
N GLY A 78 4.92 -18.71 -17.39
CA GLY A 78 5.45 -18.14 -18.63
C GLY A 78 6.30 -16.86 -18.45
N SER A 79 6.55 -16.44 -17.20
CA SER A 79 7.51 -15.37 -16.92
C SER A 79 8.94 -15.77 -17.30
N SER A 80 9.81 -14.79 -17.52
CA SER A 80 11.24 -15.03 -17.81
C SER A 80 11.90 -15.85 -16.69
N THR A 81 12.91 -16.65 -17.04
CA THR A 81 13.71 -17.43 -16.07
C THR A 81 14.38 -16.56 -15.00
N ASN A 82 14.60 -15.27 -15.29
CA ASN A 82 15.19 -14.29 -14.37
C ASN A 82 14.14 -13.53 -13.53
N ALA A 83 12.85 -13.91 -13.59
CA ALA A 83 11.81 -13.23 -12.84
C ALA A 83 11.94 -13.54 -11.34
N SER A 84 11.92 -12.50 -10.51
CA SER A 84 11.98 -12.61 -9.04
C SER A 84 10.59 -12.54 -8.41
N SER A 85 10.43 -13.07 -7.19
CA SER A 85 9.27 -12.71 -6.37
C SER A 85 9.42 -11.28 -5.84
N GLY A 86 8.31 -10.62 -5.55
CA GLY A 86 8.29 -9.34 -4.84
C GLY A 86 7.55 -9.49 -3.52
N ALA A 87 8.03 -8.81 -2.48
CA ALA A 87 7.29 -8.60 -1.25
C ALA A 87 6.95 -7.13 -1.07
N ALA A 88 5.80 -6.85 -0.48
CA ALA A 88 5.37 -5.50 -0.16
C ALA A 88 4.87 -5.44 1.28
N ILE A 89 5.15 -4.32 1.95
CA ILE A 89 4.58 -3.95 3.23
C ILE A 89 3.85 -2.61 3.08
N VAL A 90 2.69 -2.49 3.71
CA VAL A 90 2.00 -1.22 3.92
C VAL A 90 1.70 -1.06 5.39
N ALA A 91 1.66 0.18 5.88
CA ALA A 91 1.24 0.47 7.24
C ALA A 91 0.42 1.75 7.29
N SER A 92 -0.62 1.76 8.14
CA SER A 92 -1.34 2.97 8.50
C SER A 92 -0.37 3.97 9.15
N ILE A 93 -0.58 5.28 8.94
CA ILE A 93 0.26 6.33 9.54
C ILE A 93 -0.46 7.16 10.60
N ASP A 94 -1.76 6.95 10.81
CA ASP A 94 -2.58 7.62 11.80
C ASP A 94 -3.82 6.79 12.16
N GLN A 95 -4.58 7.25 13.16
CA GLN A 95 -5.83 6.62 13.60
C GLN A 95 -6.98 6.72 12.59
N ASN A 96 -6.85 7.55 11.55
CA ASN A 96 -7.91 7.73 10.55
C ASN A 96 -7.94 6.58 9.54
N LEU A 97 -6.84 5.82 9.45
CA LEU A 97 -6.69 4.66 8.56
C LEU A 97 -6.91 5.00 7.08
N THR A 98 -6.55 6.22 6.67
CA THR A 98 -6.79 6.70 5.30
C THR A 98 -5.58 6.64 4.39
N GLN A 99 -4.37 6.70 4.98
CA GLN A 99 -3.10 6.73 4.27
C GLN A 99 -2.25 5.51 4.62
N TRP A 100 -1.76 4.83 3.58
CA TRP A 100 -1.11 3.51 3.66
C TRP A 100 0.14 3.46 2.77
N PRO A 101 1.20 4.21 3.11
CA PRO A 101 2.44 4.23 2.35
C PRO A 101 3.09 2.84 2.32
N ALA A 102 3.51 2.43 1.13
CA ALA A 102 4.11 1.13 0.85
C ALA A 102 5.64 1.16 0.89
N GLU A 103 6.24 -0.01 1.08
CA GLU A 103 7.63 -0.30 0.74
C GLU A 103 7.72 -1.71 0.13
N LEU A 104 8.65 -1.88 -0.81
CA LEU A 104 8.76 -3.11 -1.61
C LEU A 104 10.20 -3.63 -1.58
N CYS A 105 10.35 -4.95 -1.66
CA CYS A 105 11.64 -5.57 -1.93
C CYS A 105 11.50 -6.75 -2.90
N THR A 106 12.54 -6.99 -3.68
CA THR A 106 12.67 -8.20 -4.50
C THR A 106 13.28 -9.34 -3.68
N GLN A 107 12.84 -10.57 -3.91
CA GLN A 107 13.37 -11.77 -3.25
C GLN A 107 13.43 -12.96 -4.20
N ALA A 108 14.01 -14.07 -3.73
CA ALA A 108 14.15 -15.27 -4.54
C ALA A 108 12.79 -15.79 -5.04
N VAL A 109 12.81 -16.45 -6.20
CA VAL A 109 11.61 -16.98 -6.85
C VAL A 109 10.93 -18.00 -5.93
N PHE A 110 9.60 -17.92 -5.80
CA PHE A 110 8.79 -18.79 -4.94
C PHE A 110 9.14 -18.79 -3.45
N GLN A 111 9.98 -17.86 -2.99
CA GLN A 111 10.25 -17.70 -1.58
C GLN A 111 9.01 -17.13 -0.88
N LYS A 112 8.40 -17.93 0.01
CA LYS A 112 7.23 -17.49 0.79
C LYS A 112 7.62 -16.54 1.95
N MET A 113 8.75 -16.77 2.61
CA MET A 113 9.22 -15.91 3.70
C MET A 113 9.81 -14.60 3.17
N ILE A 114 9.40 -13.48 3.75
CA ILE A 114 9.93 -12.15 3.40
C ILE A 114 11.33 -11.98 4.01
N SER A 115 12.37 -12.02 3.17
CA SER A 115 13.77 -11.99 3.62
C SER A 115 14.13 -10.75 4.45
N ARG A 116 13.55 -9.61 4.10
CA ARG A 116 13.90 -8.29 4.68
C ARG A 116 12.75 -7.70 5.50
N LEU A 117 11.93 -8.56 6.10
CA LEU A 117 10.74 -8.12 6.83
C LEU A 117 11.10 -7.18 7.98
N ASP A 118 12.22 -7.41 8.66
CA ASP A 118 12.66 -6.57 9.77
C ASP A 118 12.98 -5.14 9.31
N GLU A 119 13.70 -4.97 8.20
CA GLU A 119 14.04 -3.68 7.60
C GLU A 119 12.78 -2.94 7.13
N LEU A 120 11.91 -3.66 6.42
CA LEU A 120 10.63 -3.17 5.93
C LEU A 120 9.72 -2.72 7.07
N LEU A 121 9.60 -3.50 8.14
CA LEU A 121 8.79 -3.14 9.30
C LEU A 121 9.39 -1.94 10.05
N LYS A 122 10.71 -1.93 10.26
CA LYS A 122 11.41 -0.79 10.89
C LYS A 122 11.16 0.51 10.12
N SER A 123 11.14 0.47 8.79
CA SER A 123 10.87 1.67 7.99
C SER A 123 9.45 2.21 8.21
N ARG A 124 8.45 1.32 8.29
CA ARG A 124 7.05 1.68 8.55
C ARG A 124 6.87 2.28 9.93
N LEU A 125 7.48 1.67 10.94
CA LEU A 125 7.45 2.17 12.32
C LEU A 125 8.13 3.54 12.46
N LYS A 126 9.27 3.76 11.77
CA LYS A 126 9.93 5.07 11.72
C LYS A 126 9.05 6.13 11.06
N LEU A 127 8.36 5.78 9.97
CA LEU A 127 7.44 6.70 9.29
C LEU A 127 6.26 7.08 10.20
N TRP A 128 5.69 6.09 10.89
CA TRP A 128 4.63 6.32 11.86
C TRP A 128 5.07 7.23 13.01
N ALA A 129 6.25 7.00 13.58
CA ALA A 129 6.81 7.83 14.66
C ALA A 129 7.04 9.28 14.21
N LYS A 130 7.56 9.45 12.98
CA LYS A 130 7.77 10.77 12.36
C LYS A 130 6.45 11.54 12.23
N GLN A 131 5.37 10.86 11.82
CA GLN A 131 4.05 11.48 11.66
C GLN A 131 3.48 12.00 12.98
N HIS A 132 3.72 11.31 14.09
CA HIS A 132 3.17 11.64 15.41
C HIS A 132 4.06 12.57 16.23
N ARG A 133 5.18 13.07 15.68
CA ARG A 133 6.15 13.96 16.37
C ARG A 133 6.55 13.47 17.77
N ARG A 134 6.47 12.15 17.98
CA ARG A 134 6.75 11.48 19.24
C ARG A 134 7.88 10.51 19.00
N SER A 135 8.84 10.46 19.93
CA SER A 135 9.81 9.35 20.05
C SER A 135 9.15 8.06 20.56
N VAL A 136 7.82 7.94 20.42
CA VAL A 136 7.02 6.87 20.99
C VAL A 136 6.72 5.90 19.86
N SER A 137 7.08 4.63 20.08
CA SER A 137 6.66 3.52 19.22
C SER A 137 5.17 3.24 19.42
N PRO A 138 4.47 2.68 18.43
CA PRO A 138 3.11 2.20 18.67
C PRO A 138 3.12 1.18 19.83
N GLU A 139 2.08 1.22 20.66
CA GLU A 139 1.84 0.26 21.74
C GLU A 139 1.50 -1.12 21.14
N ASP A 140 0.72 -1.13 20.05
CA ASP A 140 0.26 -2.34 19.38
C ASP A 140 0.60 -2.34 17.89
N VAL A 141 0.91 -3.52 17.35
CA VAL A 141 1.11 -3.75 15.92
C VAL A 141 0.15 -4.85 15.47
N LEU A 142 -0.86 -4.50 14.68
CA LEU A 142 -1.80 -5.46 14.08
C LEU A 142 -1.32 -5.81 12.66
N ILE A 143 -0.94 -7.07 12.44
CA ILE A 143 -0.41 -7.53 11.15
C ILE A 143 -1.42 -8.43 10.43
N TYR A 144 -1.80 -8.04 9.22
CA TYR A 144 -2.47 -8.89 8.24
C TYR A 144 -1.46 -9.44 7.25
N HIS A 145 -1.46 -10.75 7.06
CA HIS A 145 -0.57 -11.43 6.11
C HIS A 145 -1.38 -12.39 5.25
N ASP A 146 -1.47 -12.06 3.96
CA ASP A 146 -2.22 -12.84 2.98
C ASP A 146 -1.30 -13.90 2.34
N ALA A 147 -0.90 -14.90 3.13
CA ALA A 147 -0.23 -16.07 2.59
C ALA A 147 -0.54 -17.30 3.42
N VAL A 148 -1.77 -17.82 3.30
CA VAL A 148 -2.08 -19.20 3.71
C VAL A 148 -3.05 -19.83 2.71
N LEU A 149 -2.50 -20.60 1.76
CA LEU A 149 -3.13 -21.87 1.40
C LEU A 149 -2.44 -22.92 2.27
N GLU A 150 -3.25 -23.67 3.02
CA GLU A 150 -2.84 -24.74 3.94
C GLU A 150 -1.82 -25.69 3.28
N GLY A 151 -0.72 -25.95 4.00
CA GLY A 151 0.41 -26.76 3.52
C GLY A 151 1.74 -26.02 3.70
N GLN A 152 2.14 -25.86 4.96
CA GLN A 152 3.56 -25.78 5.31
C GLN A 152 4.15 -27.18 5.29
#